data_AF-A0A2V5PPT1-F1
#
_entry.id   AF-A0A2V5PPT1-F1
#
_cell.length_a   1.000
_cell.length_b   1.000
_cell.length_c   1.000
_cell.angle_alpha   90.00
_cell.angle_beta   90.00
_cell.angle_gamma   90.00
#
_symmetry.space_group_name_H-M   'P 1'
#
loop_
_entity.id
_entity.type
_entity.pdbx_description
1 polymer ?
#
loop_
_entity_poly.entity_id
_entity_poly.type
_entity_poly.pdbx_seq_one_letter_code
_entity_poly.pdbx_strand_id
1 'polypeptide(L)'
;MPTPVPPNKPAPSPAPASFAFDTAAAHAKKEEASKQDFTRFKEAQTPRAAAPSPSARSTSDSPSYRVKAPPISSSDGLRRPRAYIPDAITLSSRPVRIYNVFNPYYSRPVVIYRDPYDSFFWWWLLDRTLDERAWWAYHHRYDMDPARYQSLVATDQQLEARVEQLEAQQAPRDPNYVPAGLDRDLMYSDRYVEHAYSNRPTRAGAIAFWIVGVPTAIGMTWFFVWLIWFKRWSTTT
;
A
#
# COMPACT_ATOMS: atom_id res chain seq x y z
N MET A 1 -12.69 81.08 -25.85
CA MET A 1 -12.41 80.64 -24.47
C MET A 1 -11.63 79.33 -24.53
N PRO A 2 -10.35 79.31 -24.13
CA PRO A 2 -9.50 78.12 -24.20
C PRO A 2 -9.73 77.19 -22.99
N THR A 3 -9.83 75.89 -23.26
CA THR A 3 -9.97 74.81 -22.29
C THR A 3 -8.63 74.45 -21.62
N PRO A 4 -8.59 74.17 -20.30
CA PRO A 4 -7.35 73.85 -19.59
C PRO A 4 -6.87 72.40 -19.83
N VAL A 5 -5.56 72.25 -19.98
CA VAL A 5 -4.81 70.99 -20.10
C VAL A 5 -4.62 70.38 -18.70
N PRO A 6 -4.81 69.06 -18.49
CA PRO A 6 -4.54 68.42 -17.20
C PRO A 6 -3.04 68.19 -16.94
N PRO A 7 -2.58 68.21 -15.68
CA PRO A 7 -1.16 68.07 -15.32
C PRO A 7 -0.63 66.64 -15.44
N ASN A 8 0.63 66.56 -15.87
CA ASN A 8 1.41 65.35 -16.09
C ASN A 8 1.71 64.62 -14.77
N LYS A 9 1.44 63.31 -14.71
CA LYS A 9 1.69 62.45 -13.54
C LYS A 9 3.17 62.04 -13.53
N PRO A 10 3.93 62.22 -12.43
CA PRO A 10 5.33 61.78 -12.38
C PRO A 10 5.42 60.25 -12.31
N ALA A 11 6.36 59.70 -13.07
CA ALA A 11 6.68 58.27 -13.12
C ALA A 11 7.23 57.77 -11.76
N PRO A 12 6.99 56.50 -11.39
CA PRO A 12 7.57 55.93 -10.18
C PRO A 12 9.08 55.69 -10.36
N SER A 13 9.87 56.20 -9.41
CA SER A 13 11.31 55.93 -9.31
C SER A 13 11.59 54.43 -9.09
N PRO A 14 12.67 53.88 -9.67
CA PRO A 14 13.07 52.50 -9.43
C PRO A 14 13.58 52.31 -8.00
N ALA A 15 13.09 51.26 -7.32
CA ALA A 15 13.55 50.85 -5.99
C ALA A 15 14.99 50.29 -6.04
N PRO A 16 15.83 50.53 -5.00
CA PRO A 16 17.19 50.03 -4.95
C PRO A 16 17.25 48.50 -4.73
N ALA A 17 18.02 47.83 -5.58
CA ALA A 17 18.35 46.41 -5.47
C ALA A 17 19.40 46.18 -4.37
N SER A 18 18.98 45.84 -3.14
CA SER A 18 19.92 45.59 -2.04
C SER A 18 19.70 44.28 -1.25
N PHE A 19 18.95 43.31 -1.78
CA PHE A 19 18.71 42.03 -1.06
C PHE A 19 19.17 40.77 -1.81
N ALA A 20 19.79 40.92 -2.98
CA ALA A 20 20.25 39.77 -3.79
C ALA A 20 21.63 39.21 -3.38
N PHE A 21 22.36 39.90 -2.49
CA PHE A 21 23.73 39.50 -2.10
C PHE A 21 23.78 38.49 -0.94
N ASP A 22 22.75 38.41 -0.08
CA ASP A 22 22.72 37.45 1.04
C ASP A 22 22.22 36.05 0.66
N THR A 23 21.48 35.93 -0.44
CA THR A 23 20.99 34.62 -0.92
C THR A 23 22.11 33.79 -1.55
N ALA A 24 23.05 34.42 -2.26
CA ALA A 24 24.19 33.74 -2.86
C ALA A 24 25.16 33.17 -1.80
N ALA A 25 25.45 33.95 -0.76
CA ALA A 25 26.30 33.51 0.34
C ALA A 25 25.65 32.37 1.16
N ALA A 26 24.32 32.43 1.35
CA ALA A 26 23.57 31.36 1.99
C ALA A 26 23.53 30.07 1.15
N HIS A 27 23.48 30.19 -0.19
CA HIS A 27 23.52 29.03 -1.10
C HIS A 27 24.88 28.34 -1.08
N ALA A 28 25.97 29.13 -1.12
CA ALA A 28 27.34 28.59 -1.08
C ALA A 28 27.61 27.78 0.20
N LYS A 29 27.17 28.27 1.37
CA LYS A 29 27.32 27.54 2.64
C LYS A 29 26.53 26.23 2.67
N LYS A 30 25.35 26.18 2.04
CA LYS A 30 24.55 24.94 1.94
C LYS A 30 25.21 23.92 1.02
N GLU A 31 25.84 24.36 -0.06
CA GLU A 31 26.58 23.48 -0.97
C GLU A 31 27.84 22.90 -0.33
N GLU A 32 28.57 23.69 0.47
CA GLU A 32 29.74 23.20 1.20
C GLU A 32 29.36 22.18 2.29
N ALA A 33 28.28 22.45 3.05
CA ALA A 33 27.75 21.51 4.03
C ALA A 33 27.29 20.20 3.36
N SER A 34 26.59 20.30 2.22
CA SER A 34 26.17 19.12 1.45
C SER A 34 27.35 18.31 0.92
N LYS A 35 28.45 18.95 0.52
CA LYS A 35 29.67 18.24 0.08
C LYS A 35 30.33 17.49 1.24
N GLN A 36 30.42 18.12 2.42
CA GLN A 36 31.01 17.48 3.61
C GLN A 36 30.19 16.30 4.11
N ASP A 37 28.86 16.41 4.13
CA ASP A 37 27.97 15.31 4.48
C ASP A 37 28.07 14.18 3.45
N PHE A 38 28.22 14.51 2.16
CA PHE A 38 28.42 13.53 1.11
C PHE A 38 29.76 12.79 1.23
N THR A 39 30.87 13.48 1.57
CA THR A 39 32.15 12.82 1.82
C THR A 39 32.10 11.94 3.06
N ARG A 40 31.53 12.43 4.17
CA ARG A 40 31.36 11.63 5.40
C ARG A 40 30.50 10.40 5.17
N PHE A 41 29.43 10.52 4.37
CA PHE A 41 28.59 9.40 3.97
C PHE A 41 29.36 8.39 3.10
N LYS A 42 30.15 8.85 2.13
CA LYS A 42 31.01 7.99 1.31
C LYS A 42 32.05 7.25 2.15
N GLU A 43 32.65 7.93 3.12
CA GLU A 43 33.67 7.36 4.00
C GLU A 43 33.05 6.32 4.95
N ALA A 44 31.85 6.58 5.47
CA ALA A 44 31.08 5.62 6.27
C ALA A 44 30.55 4.43 5.45
N GLN A 45 30.33 4.60 4.15
CA GLN A 45 29.95 3.52 3.23
C GLN A 45 31.14 2.71 2.73
N THR A 46 32.38 3.16 2.94
CA THR A 46 33.56 2.40 2.55
C THR A 46 33.75 1.26 3.57
N PRO A 47 33.54 -0.01 3.20
CA PRO A 47 33.68 -1.11 4.13
C PRO A 47 35.14 -1.19 4.57
N ARG A 48 35.40 -1.19 5.88
CA ARG A 48 36.71 -1.52 6.43
C ARG A 48 37.12 -2.90 5.89
N ALA A 49 38.17 -2.96 5.08
CA ALA A 49 38.63 -4.20 4.46
C ALA A 49 38.99 -5.24 5.54
N ALA A 50 38.13 -6.25 5.69
CA ALA A 50 38.49 -7.53 6.31
C ALA A 50 39.08 -8.45 5.24
N ALA A 51 40.14 -9.16 5.62
CA ALA A 51 40.92 -10.09 4.79
C ALA A 51 40.08 -11.25 4.19
N PRO A 52 40.59 -11.94 3.15
CA PRO A 52 39.76 -12.52 2.09
C PRO A 52 39.43 -14.01 2.26
N SER A 53 38.35 -14.45 1.58
CA SER A 53 38.25 -15.62 0.66
C SER A 53 37.00 -16.53 0.88
N PRO A 54 36.58 -17.38 -0.10
CA PRO A 54 35.92 -16.97 -1.37
C PRO A 54 34.74 -17.89 -1.82
N SER A 55 34.03 -17.45 -2.88
CA SER A 55 33.10 -18.19 -3.79
C SER A 55 31.60 -18.12 -3.43
N ALA A 56 30.63 -17.80 -4.31
CA ALA A 56 30.57 -17.38 -5.72
C ALA A 56 29.22 -16.60 -5.91
N ARG A 57 29.23 -15.35 -6.41
CA ARG A 57 28.90 -14.90 -7.80
C ARG A 57 27.40 -14.98 -8.17
N SER A 58 26.65 -13.89 -7.95
CA SER A 58 26.03 -12.96 -8.96
C SER A 58 24.61 -13.36 -9.36
N THR A 59 23.61 -12.48 -9.48
CA THR A 59 23.56 -11.14 -10.11
C THR A 59 22.42 -10.25 -9.59
N SER A 60 22.67 -8.94 -9.63
CA SER A 60 21.74 -7.81 -9.86
C SER A 60 20.54 -7.63 -8.93
N ASP A 61 20.51 -6.52 -8.19
CA ASP A 61 19.53 -5.46 -8.48
C ASP A 61 19.70 -4.23 -7.56
N SER A 62 19.79 -3.05 -8.20
CA SER A 62 19.32 -1.75 -7.65
C SER A 62 17.92 -1.92 -7.01
N PRO A 63 17.38 -1.06 -6.10
CA PRO A 63 17.48 0.41 -6.13
C PRO A 63 17.24 1.15 -4.77
N SER A 64 17.25 2.49 -4.85
CA SER A 64 16.31 3.44 -4.21
C SER A 64 15.91 3.35 -2.72
N TYR A 65 16.06 4.50 -2.05
CA TYR A 65 15.27 5.01 -0.91
C TYR A 65 15.04 4.02 0.26
N ARG A 66 16.00 3.93 1.19
CA ARG A 66 15.84 3.14 2.43
C ARG A 66 15.52 4.04 3.62
N VAL A 67 14.22 4.24 3.86
CA VAL A 67 13.71 4.22 5.24
C VAL A 67 14.02 2.80 5.74
N LYS A 68 14.88 2.68 6.75
CA LYS A 68 15.30 1.37 7.27
C LYS A 68 14.12 0.74 8.00
N ALA A 69 13.32 -0.07 7.30
CA ALA A 69 12.33 -0.93 7.93
C ALA A 69 13.00 -1.84 8.98
N PRO A 70 12.33 -2.16 10.11
CA PRO A 70 12.85 -3.06 11.13
C PRO A 70 13.25 -4.43 10.54
N PRO A 71 14.26 -5.11 11.10
CA PRO A 71 14.73 -6.40 10.59
C PRO A 71 13.60 -7.43 10.61
N ILE A 72 13.38 -8.03 9.45
CA ILE A 72 12.39 -9.08 9.21
C ILE A 72 12.84 -10.32 9.99
N SER A 73 12.01 -10.80 10.92
CA SER A 73 12.19 -12.15 11.47
C SER A 73 11.89 -13.15 10.34
N SER A 74 12.95 -13.78 9.85
CA SER A 74 12.94 -14.82 8.82
C SER A 74 12.44 -16.15 9.38
N SER A 75 11.16 -16.23 9.74
CA SER A 75 10.51 -17.50 10.06
C SER A 75 8.98 -17.37 9.98
N ASP A 76 8.45 -17.34 8.75
CA ASP A 76 7.18 -17.99 8.41
C ASP A 76 6.81 -17.64 6.96
N GLY A 77 6.53 -18.67 6.16
CA GLY A 77 6.24 -18.54 4.74
C GLY A 77 5.09 -17.58 4.44
N LEU A 78 5.21 -16.86 3.32
CA LEU A 78 4.11 -16.33 2.49
C LEU A 78 2.81 -16.06 3.28
N ARG A 79 2.84 -15.09 4.20
CA ARG A 79 1.62 -14.50 4.75
C ARG A 79 0.94 -13.67 3.66
N ARG A 80 0.32 -14.34 2.68
CA ARG A 80 -0.82 -13.73 2.00
C ARG A 80 -1.81 -13.40 3.12
N PRO A 81 -2.18 -12.13 3.34
CA PRO A 81 -3.24 -11.81 4.27
C PRO A 81 -4.42 -12.69 3.92
N ARG A 82 -5.03 -13.36 4.92
CA ARG A 82 -6.29 -14.05 4.70
C ARG A 82 -7.25 -12.99 4.15
N ALA A 83 -7.54 -13.07 2.86
CA ALA A 83 -8.42 -12.12 2.19
C ALA A 83 -9.73 -12.07 2.99
N TYR A 84 -10.17 -10.88 3.34
CA TYR A 84 -11.46 -10.71 3.99
C TYR A 84 -12.55 -11.13 3.00
N ILE A 85 -13.34 -12.15 3.33
CA ILE A 85 -14.42 -12.62 2.46
C ILE A 85 -15.77 -12.39 3.14
N PRO A 86 -16.52 -11.34 2.76
CA PRO A 86 -17.84 -11.10 3.32
C PRO A 86 -18.82 -12.21 2.92
N ASP A 87 -19.86 -12.38 3.72
CA ASP A 87 -20.99 -13.25 3.38
C ASP A 87 -21.97 -12.55 2.41
N ALA A 88 -22.93 -13.32 1.89
CA ALA A 88 -23.85 -12.84 0.87
C ALA A 88 -24.76 -11.71 1.38
N ILE A 89 -25.16 -11.74 2.66
CA ILE A 89 -26.05 -10.72 3.24
C ILE A 89 -25.28 -9.41 3.38
N THR A 90 -24.06 -9.45 3.91
CA THR A 90 -23.13 -8.30 3.97
C THR A 90 -22.93 -7.70 2.58
N LEU A 91 -22.67 -8.53 1.56
CA LEU A 91 -22.47 -8.04 0.19
C LEU A 91 -23.73 -7.35 -0.37
N SER A 92 -24.91 -7.97 -0.21
CA SER A 92 -26.18 -7.43 -0.72
C SER A 92 -26.62 -6.12 -0.04
N SER A 93 -26.31 -5.95 1.25
CA SER A 93 -26.67 -4.76 2.04
C SER A 93 -25.60 -3.67 2.02
N ARG A 94 -24.40 -3.97 1.48
CA ARG A 94 -23.26 -3.07 1.44
C ARG A 94 -23.55 -1.72 0.78
N PRO A 95 -24.23 -1.61 -0.39
CA PRO A 95 -24.51 -0.31 -1.00
C PRO A 95 -25.32 0.62 -0.09
N VAL A 96 -26.30 0.07 0.64
CA VAL A 96 -27.13 0.84 1.58
C VAL A 96 -26.30 1.27 2.80
N ARG A 97 -25.42 0.41 3.31
CA ARG A 97 -24.54 0.76 4.44
C ARG A 97 -23.46 1.78 4.05
N ILE A 98 -22.87 1.67 2.86
CA ILE A 98 -21.97 2.70 2.29
C ILE A 98 -22.70 4.03 2.26
N TYR A 99 -23.92 4.06 1.73
CA TYR A 99 -24.72 5.28 1.71
C TYR A 99 -24.91 5.84 3.13
N ASN A 100 -25.37 5.01 4.08
CA ASN A 100 -25.66 5.47 5.44
C ASN A 100 -24.41 5.98 6.19
N VAL A 101 -23.26 5.33 6.04
CA VAL A 101 -22.02 5.69 6.76
C VAL A 101 -21.28 6.83 6.06
N PHE A 102 -21.25 6.82 4.73
CA PHE A 102 -20.41 7.71 3.95
C PHE A 102 -21.16 8.82 3.21
N ASN A 103 -22.48 8.97 3.39
CA ASN A 103 -23.28 10.07 2.80
C ASN A 103 -22.57 11.45 2.87
N PRO A 104 -21.96 11.86 4.01
CA PRO A 104 -21.30 13.15 4.11
C PRO A 104 -20.12 13.35 3.14
N TYR A 105 -19.55 12.27 2.60
CA TYR A 105 -18.37 12.28 1.75
C TYR A 105 -18.67 12.06 0.26
N TYR A 106 -19.94 11.88 -0.13
CA TYR A 106 -20.29 11.65 -1.55
C TYR A 106 -19.92 12.82 -2.48
N SER A 107 -19.82 14.04 -1.94
CA SER A 107 -19.38 15.22 -2.69
C SER A 107 -17.86 15.40 -2.75
N ARG A 108 -17.10 14.57 -2.03
CA ARG A 108 -15.63 14.63 -2.01
C ARG A 108 -15.04 14.02 -3.28
N PRO A 109 -13.89 14.52 -3.77
CA PRO A 109 -13.24 13.93 -4.93
C PRO A 109 -12.77 12.50 -4.62
N VAL A 110 -12.88 11.62 -5.61
CA VAL A 110 -12.40 10.24 -5.51
C VAL A 110 -10.87 10.24 -5.53
N VAL A 111 -10.27 9.68 -4.48
CA VAL A 111 -8.83 9.50 -4.34
C VAL A 111 -8.48 8.05 -4.63
N ILE A 112 -7.59 7.82 -5.59
CA ILE A 112 -7.24 6.49 -6.06
C ILE A 112 -5.84 6.14 -5.58
N TYR A 113 -5.75 5.09 -4.78
CA TYR A 113 -4.50 4.47 -4.34
C TYR A 113 -4.38 3.03 -4.87
N ARG A 114 -3.17 2.49 -4.91
CA ARG A 114 -2.87 1.11 -5.32
C ARG A 114 -2.95 0.14 -4.14
N ASP A 115 -4.01 0.28 -3.35
CA ASP A 115 -4.29 -0.55 -2.17
C ASP A 115 -5.77 -1.02 -2.19
N PRO A 116 -6.20 -1.90 -1.26
CA PRO A 116 -7.54 -2.45 -1.29
C PRO A 116 -8.59 -1.49 -0.71
N TYR A 117 -8.19 -0.35 -0.15
CA TYR A 117 -9.06 0.52 0.63
C TYR A 117 -9.85 1.51 -0.22
N ASP A 118 -11.07 1.80 0.21
CA ASP A 118 -11.99 2.68 -0.50
C ASP A 118 -11.66 4.18 -0.33
N SER A 119 -12.11 5.01 -1.27
CA SER A 119 -11.94 6.46 -1.22
C SER A 119 -12.90 7.14 -0.24
N PHE A 120 -14.10 6.61 0.00
CA PHE A 120 -14.99 7.15 1.02
C PHE A 120 -14.47 6.82 2.40
N PHE A 121 -13.95 5.61 2.59
CA PHE A 121 -13.23 5.26 3.81
C PHE A 121 -12.05 6.20 4.07
N TRP A 122 -11.30 6.58 3.04
CA TRP A 122 -10.22 7.57 3.16
C TRP A 122 -10.71 8.89 3.78
N TRP A 123 -11.77 9.49 3.22
CA TRP A 123 -12.32 10.74 3.74
C TRP A 123 -12.89 10.58 5.15
N TRP A 124 -13.58 9.47 5.41
CA TRP A 124 -14.06 9.15 6.75
C TRP A 124 -12.93 9.03 7.78
N LEU A 125 -11.82 8.41 7.39
CA LEU A 125 -10.63 8.25 8.23
C LEU A 125 -9.99 9.60 8.54
N LEU A 126 -9.93 10.51 7.56
CA LEU A 126 -9.39 11.85 7.77
C LEU A 126 -10.21 12.66 8.78
N ASP A 127 -11.52 12.42 8.90
CA ASP A 127 -12.39 13.05 9.90
C ASP A 127 -12.28 12.41 11.30
N ARG A 128 -11.48 11.33 11.46
CA ARG A 128 -11.25 10.69 12.77
C ARG A 128 -10.20 11.43 13.60
N THR A 129 -10.14 11.07 14.88
CA THR A 129 -9.12 11.60 15.81
C THR A 129 -7.71 11.16 15.41
N LEU A 130 -6.69 11.91 15.85
CA LEU A 130 -5.28 11.57 15.63
C LEU A 130 -4.97 10.14 16.11
N ASP A 131 -5.46 9.74 17.29
CA ASP A 131 -5.22 8.41 17.83
C ASP A 131 -5.82 7.31 16.96
N GLU A 132 -7.07 7.47 16.49
CA GLU A 132 -7.71 6.48 15.59
C GLU A 132 -6.98 6.37 14.25
N ARG A 133 -6.56 7.51 13.67
CA ARG A 133 -5.77 7.52 12.43
C ARG A 133 -4.42 6.83 12.62
N ALA A 134 -3.72 7.14 13.70
CA ALA A 134 -2.43 6.55 14.01
C ALA A 134 -2.54 5.05 14.29
N TRP A 135 -3.55 4.61 15.04
CA TRP A 135 -3.83 3.19 15.28
C TRP A 135 -4.14 2.45 13.98
N TRP A 136 -5.00 3.02 13.14
CA TRP A 136 -5.32 2.41 11.85
C TRP A 136 -4.09 2.32 10.94
N ALA A 137 -3.31 3.40 10.85
CA ALA A 137 -2.09 3.44 10.06
C ALA A 137 -1.05 2.45 10.58
N TYR A 138 -0.89 2.32 11.90
CA TYR A 138 0.00 1.36 12.55
C TYR A 138 -0.33 -0.08 12.16
N HIS A 139 -1.62 -0.44 12.19
CA HIS A 139 -2.09 -1.78 11.85
C HIS A 139 -1.95 -2.12 10.37
N HIS A 140 -2.16 -1.14 9.49
CA HIS A 140 -2.25 -1.35 8.04
C HIS A 140 -1.05 -0.82 7.25
N ARG A 141 0.01 -0.37 7.91
CA ARG A 141 1.18 0.28 7.27
C ARG A 141 1.79 -0.52 6.11
N TYR A 142 1.72 -1.86 6.19
CA TYR A 142 2.30 -2.76 5.18
C TYR A 142 1.34 -3.15 4.05
N ASP A 143 0.03 -3.00 4.26
CA ASP A 143 -1.00 -3.33 3.27
C ASP A 143 -1.50 -2.07 2.52
N MET A 144 -1.15 -0.89 3.05
CA MET A 144 -1.49 0.43 2.51
C MET A 144 -0.48 0.89 1.44
N ASP A 145 -0.97 1.62 0.44
CA ASP A 145 -0.11 2.27 -0.55
C ASP A 145 0.80 3.29 0.16
N PRO A 146 2.13 3.29 -0.09
CA PRO A 146 3.02 4.32 0.43
C PRO A 146 2.52 5.75 0.21
N ALA A 147 1.87 6.03 -0.94
CA ALA A 147 1.30 7.34 -1.22
C ALA A 147 0.14 7.72 -0.27
N ARG A 148 -0.68 6.74 0.16
CA ARG A 148 -1.75 6.98 1.14
C ARG A 148 -1.17 7.29 2.52
N TYR A 149 -0.12 6.58 2.91
CA TYR A 149 0.57 6.87 4.16
C TYR A 149 1.20 8.28 4.13
N GLN A 150 1.84 8.65 3.03
CA GLN A 150 2.41 10.00 2.87
C GLN A 150 1.32 11.08 2.95
N SER A 151 0.14 10.86 2.37
CA SER A 151 -0.96 11.83 2.51
C SER A 151 -1.53 11.92 3.93
N LEU A 152 -1.50 10.84 4.72
CA LEU A 152 -1.86 10.91 6.14
C LEU A 152 -0.89 11.82 6.90
N VAL A 153 0.42 11.61 6.72
CA VAL A 153 1.46 12.40 7.38
C VAL A 153 1.43 13.87 6.92
N ALA A 154 1.16 14.11 5.63
CA ALA A 154 1.02 15.46 5.10
C ALA A 154 -0.20 16.21 5.67
N THR A 155 -1.26 15.47 6.04
CA THR A 155 -2.47 16.05 6.64
C THR A 155 -2.24 16.37 8.13
N ASP A 156 -1.44 15.57 8.83
CA ASP A 156 -1.18 15.74 10.25
C ASP A 156 0.27 15.37 10.60
N GLN A 157 1.08 16.39 10.90
CA GLN A 157 2.50 16.22 11.24
C GLN A 157 2.72 15.43 12.54
N GLN A 158 1.73 15.33 13.42
CA GLN A 158 1.84 14.56 14.67
C GLN A 158 1.60 13.07 14.47
N LEU A 159 1.03 12.66 13.32
CA LEU A 159 0.69 11.26 13.02
C LEU A 159 1.94 10.38 12.99
N GLU A 160 3.02 10.84 12.39
CA GLU A 160 4.25 10.06 12.30
C GLU A 160 4.84 9.78 13.68
N ALA A 161 4.99 10.82 14.52
CA ALA A 161 5.48 10.67 15.88
C ALA A 161 4.60 9.73 16.71
N ARG A 162 3.27 9.77 16.53
CA ARG A 162 2.35 8.88 17.23
C ARG A 162 2.49 7.42 16.76
N VAL A 163 2.64 7.18 15.46
CA VAL A 163 2.89 5.84 14.92
C VAL A 163 4.22 5.30 15.41
N GLU A 164 5.27 6.12 15.47
CA GLU A 164 6.58 5.72 16.03
C GLU A 164 6.48 5.34 17.52
N GLN A 165 5.68 6.06 18.30
CA GLN A 165 5.40 5.67 19.69
C GLN A 165 4.71 4.31 19.79
N LEU A 166 3.73 4.02 18.92
CA LEU A 166 3.06 2.72 18.86
C LEU A 166 4.03 1.60 18.41
N GLU A 167 4.97 1.92 17.52
CA GLU A 167 6.06 1.02 17.11
C GLU A 167 7.03 0.73 18.26
N ALA A 168 7.41 1.75 19.04
CA ALA A 168 8.25 1.60 20.22
C ALA A 168 7.58 0.76 21.32
N GLN A 169 6.25 0.83 21.43
CA GLN A 169 5.46 0.00 22.35
C GLN A 169 5.37 -1.47 21.91
N GLN A 170 5.75 -1.79 20.66
CA GLN A 170 5.73 -3.15 20.11
C GLN A 170 4.38 -3.89 20.29
N ALA A 171 3.27 -3.14 20.23
CA ALA A 171 1.95 -3.74 20.30
C ALA A 171 1.74 -4.78 19.17
N PRO A 172 1.04 -5.90 19.41
CA PRO A 172 0.73 -6.83 18.33
C PRO A 172 -0.06 -6.16 17.21
N ARG A 173 0.44 -6.25 15.98
CA ARG A 173 -0.28 -5.75 14.81
C ARG A 173 -1.37 -6.72 14.39
N ASP A 174 -2.61 -6.25 14.42
CA ASP A 174 -3.74 -6.92 13.80
C ASP A 174 -4.00 -6.38 12.36
N PRO A 175 -3.76 -7.18 11.31
CA PRO A 175 -4.08 -6.80 9.93
C PRO A 175 -5.60 -6.79 9.63
N ASN A 176 -6.42 -7.24 10.57
CA ASN A 176 -7.87 -7.19 10.50
C ASN A 176 -8.47 -6.08 11.36
N TYR A 177 -7.65 -5.18 11.90
CA TYR A 177 -8.10 -4.09 12.73
C TYR A 177 -9.15 -3.25 11.98
N VAL A 178 -10.22 -2.90 12.68
CA VAL A 178 -11.26 -2.02 12.15
C VAL A 178 -11.54 -0.95 13.20
N PRO A 179 -11.57 0.33 12.80
CA PRO A 179 -12.00 1.40 13.70
C PRO A 179 -13.40 1.15 14.28
N ALA A 180 -13.63 1.57 15.51
CA ALA A 180 -14.92 1.37 16.18
C ALA A 180 -16.07 2.03 15.40
N GLY A 181 -17.21 1.33 15.31
CA GLY A 181 -18.41 1.83 14.63
C GLY A 181 -18.34 1.79 13.10
N LEU A 182 -17.31 1.17 12.51
CA LEU A 182 -17.21 0.93 11.09
C LEU A 182 -17.23 -0.58 10.81
N ASP A 183 -18.02 -1.00 9.82
CA ASP A 183 -17.99 -2.38 9.35
C ASP A 183 -16.77 -2.62 8.46
N ARG A 184 -16.14 -3.79 8.61
CA ARG A 184 -14.88 -4.13 7.93
C ARG A 184 -14.96 -4.03 6.40
N ASP A 185 -16.07 -4.41 5.80
CA ASP A 185 -16.23 -4.40 4.35
C ASP A 185 -16.37 -3.00 3.75
N LEU A 186 -16.68 -2.00 4.59
CA LEU A 186 -16.79 -0.60 4.19
C LEU A 186 -15.43 0.09 4.09
N MET A 187 -14.40 -0.46 4.74
CA MET A 187 -13.01 -0.02 4.55
C MET A 187 -12.48 -0.29 3.15
N TYR A 188 -12.96 -1.37 2.52
CA TYR A 188 -12.43 -1.88 1.27
C TYR A 188 -13.22 -1.39 0.07
N SER A 189 -12.53 -1.24 -1.05
CA SER A 189 -13.13 -0.91 -2.35
C SER A 189 -14.05 -2.03 -2.86
N ASP A 190 -15.06 -1.67 -3.64
CA ASP A 190 -16.04 -2.59 -4.23
C ASP A 190 -15.34 -3.70 -5.02
N ARG A 191 -14.35 -3.33 -5.85
CA ARG A 191 -13.54 -4.27 -6.63
C ARG A 191 -12.85 -5.32 -5.75
N TYR A 192 -12.35 -4.92 -4.59
CA TYR A 192 -11.61 -5.81 -3.71
C TYR A 192 -12.57 -6.80 -3.04
N VAL A 193 -13.71 -6.29 -2.56
CA VAL A 193 -14.76 -7.08 -1.93
C VAL A 193 -15.36 -8.09 -2.91
N GLU A 194 -15.67 -7.66 -4.14
CA GLU A 194 -16.20 -8.53 -5.19
C GLU A 194 -15.19 -9.59 -5.63
N HIS A 195 -13.92 -9.21 -5.77
CA HIS A 195 -12.85 -10.17 -6.09
C HIS A 195 -12.63 -11.19 -4.97
N ALA A 196 -12.68 -10.76 -3.71
CA ALA A 196 -12.58 -11.66 -2.57
C ALA A 196 -13.77 -12.64 -2.51
N TYR A 197 -14.98 -12.16 -2.83
CA TYR A 197 -16.19 -12.97 -2.84
C TYR A 197 -16.24 -13.98 -4.01
N SER A 198 -15.87 -13.56 -5.23
CA SER A 198 -15.91 -14.41 -6.43
C SER A 198 -14.95 -15.60 -6.39
N ASN A 199 -13.87 -15.50 -5.60
CA ASN A 199 -12.93 -16.59 -5.36
C ASN A 199 -13.45 -17.70 -4.42
N ARG A 200 -14.72 -17.65 -3.98
CA ARG A 200 -15.31 -18.75 -3.20
C ARG A 200 -15.53 -19.98 -4.09
N PRO A 201 -15.20 -21.20 -3.62
CA PRO A 201 -15.59 -22.42 -4.31
C PRO A 201 -17.10 -22.41 -4.48
N THR A 202 -17.54 -22.29 -5.74
CA THR A 202 -18.96 -22.26 -6.04
C THR A 202 -19.56 -23.63 -5.75
N ARG A 203 -20.83 -23.68 -5.34
CA ARG A 203 -21.56 -24.95 -5.24
C ARG A 203 -21.50 -25.72 -6.56
N ALA A 204 -21.44 -25.01 -7.69
CA ALA A 204 -21.24 -25.58 -9.02
C ALA A 204 -19.89 -26.30 -9.17
N GLY A 205 -18.78 -25.74 -8.65
CA GLY A 205 -17.47 -26.40 -8.67
C GLY A 205 -17.44 -27.68 -7.83
N ALA A 206 -18.09 -27.67 -6.66
CA ALA A 206 -18.25 -28.87 -5.84
C ALA A 206 -19.12 -29.93 -6.55
N ILE A 207 -20.22 -29.52 -7.17
CA ILE A 207 -21.10 -30.41 -7.94
C ILE A 207 -20.37 -31.00 -9.15
N ALA A 208 -19.63 -30.19 -9.91
CA ALA A 208 -18.85 -30.66 -11.06
C ALA A 208 -17.77 -31.67 -10.64
N PHE A 209 -17.09 -31.44 -9.51
CA PHE A 209 -16.14 -32.41 -8.95
C PHE A 209 -16.80 -33.77 -8.65
N TRP A 210 -17.99 -33.76 -8.03
CA TRP A 210 -18.71 -35.00 -7.71
C TRP A 210 -19.32 -35.69 -8.94
N ILE A 211 -19.86 -34.94 -9.90
CA ILE A 211 -20.53 -35.50 -11.08
C ILE A 211 -19.53 -35.95 -12.15
N VAL A 212 -18.42 -35.23 -12.33
CA VAL A 212 -17.45 -35.52 -13.39
C VAL A 212 -16.22 -36.22 -12.83
N GLY A 213 -15.63 -35.68 -11.76
CA GLY A 213 -14.39 -36.19 -11.21
C GLY A 213 -14.50 -37.64 -10.73
N VAL A 214 -15.53 -37.93 -9.91
CA VAL A 214 -15.69 -39.26 -9.31
C VAL A 214 -16.02 -40.35 -10.34
N PRO A 215 -16.99 -40.18 -11.26
CA PRO A 215 -17.24 -41.19 -12.29
C PRO A 215 -16.06 -41.40 -13.23
N THR A 216 -15.31 -40.34 -13.58
CA THR A 216 -14.12 -40.47 -14.43
C THR A 216 -13.04 -41.30 -13.73
N ALA A 217 -12.81 -41.05 -12.43
CA ALA A 217 -11.87 -41.84 -11.64
C ALA A 217 -12.28 -43.31 -11.58
N ILE A 218 -13.56 -43.59 -11.29
CA ILE A 218 -14.11 -44.97 -11.28
C ILE A 218 -13.93 -45.63 -12.65
N GLY A 219 -14.26 -44.93 -13.73
CA GLY A 219 -14.12 -45.42 -15.10
C GLY A 219 -12.66 -45.73 -15.46
N MET A 220 -11.72 -44.87 -15.09
CA MET A 220 -10.29 -45.14 -15.26
C MET A 220 -9.83 -46.34 -14.45
N THR A 221 -10.21 -46.45 -13.17
CA THR A 221 -9.86 -47.60 -12.35
C THR A 221 -10.41 -48.89 -12.95
N TRP A 222 -11.67 -48.90 -13.38
CA TRP A 222 -12.28 -50.04 -14.06
C TRP A 222 -11.56 -50.41 -15.35
N PHE A 223 -11.18 -49.41 -16.16
CA PHE A 223 -10.43 -49.60 -17.39
C PHE A 223 -9.05 -50.25 -17.15
N PHE A 224 -8.32 -49.81 -16.12
CA PHE A 224 -7.04 -50.43 -15.75
C PHE A 224 -7.21 -51.86 -15.24
N VAL A 225 -8.23 -52.12 -14.41
CA VAL A 225 -8.56 -53.49 -13.97
C VAL A 225 -8.86 -54.37 -15.18
N TRP A 226 -9.64 -53.88 -16.15
CA TRP A 226 -9.92 -54.61 -17.38
C TRP A 226 -8.65 -54.92 -18.20
N LEU A 227 -7.73 -53.95 -18.35
CA LEU A 227 -6.47 -54.14 -19.08
C LEU A 227 -5.53 -55.16 -18.43
N ILE A 228 -5.49 -55.22 -17.09
CA ILE A 228 -4.60 -56.15 -16.37
C ILE A 228 -5.16 -57.57 -16.42
N TRP A 229 -6.47 -57.72 -16.20
CA TRP A 229 -7.06 -59.03 -15.93
C TRP A 229 -7.74 -59.68 -17.13
N PHE A 230 -8.26 -58.89 -18.08
CA PHE A 230 -9.07 -59.40 -19.18
C PHE A 230 -8.40 -59.22 -20.55
N LYS A 231 -7.61 -58.17 -20.74
CA LYS A 231 -6.86 -57.99 -21.98
C LYS A 231 -5.69 -58.97 -22.02
N ARG A 232 -5.83 -60.04 -22.79
CA ARG A 232 -4.74 -60.97 -23.10
C ARG A 232 -3.76 -60.28 -24.03
N TRP A 233 -2.60 -59.92 -23.50
CA TRP A 233 -1.49 -59.42 -24.30
C TRP A 233 -0.91 -60.62 -25.06
N SER A 234 -1.18 -60.71 -26.36
CA SER A 234 -0.56 -61.69 -27.24
C SER A 234 0.93 -61.36 -27.33
N THR A 235 1.76 -62.14 -26.63
CA THR A 235 3.20 -62.18 -26.83
C THR A 235 3.45 -62.92 -28.13
N THR A 236 3.63 -62.17 -29.22
CA THR A 236 4.15 -62.74 -30.47
C THR A 236 5.62 -63.07 -30.24
N THR A 237 5.92 -64.36 -30.17
CA THR A 237 7.28 -64.90 -30.14
C THR A 237 7.78 -65.15 -31.55
#